data_AF-A0A7V7WRW5-F1
#
_entry.id   AF-A0A7V7WRW5-F1
#
_cell.length_a   1.000
_cell.length_b   1.000
_cell.length_c   1.000
_cell.angle_alpha   90.00
_cell.angle_beta   90.00
_cell.angle_gamma   90.00
#
_symmetry.space_group_name_H-M   'P 1'
#
loop_
_entity.id
_entity.type
_entity.pdbx_description
1 polymer ?
#
loop_
_entity_poly.entity_id
_entity_poly.type
_entity_poly.pdbx_seq_one_letter_code
_entity_poly.pdbx_strand_id
1 'polypeptide(L)'
;MSTNAAAARASAMDLLYSTHETPQPEAAAVVDAGIGGYNDAAAPLHEVRGLFVFARAAGGAVLGGAIGRSWGQCCELEQLWVAEERRRQGLGRELLRHFEAEARRRACTLVYLDTWSFQAPRFYEKLGYRGVLEVAGFGPGLVKYTLHKHLPPEATEAGEPAPIPVRDTAPASPGCEDDATPAANAIPERVKR
;
A
#
# COMPACT_ATOMS: atom_id res chain seq x y z
N MET A 1 -18.42 -11.99 -60.51
CA MET A 1 -19.40 -11.56 -59.49
C MET A 1 -19.44 -12.66 -58.44
N SER A 2 -18.44 -12.73 -57.55
CA SER A 2 -18.35 -12.08 -56.23
C SER A 2 -19.50 -12.45 -55.29
N THR A 3 -19.25 -13.42 -54.40
CA THR A 3 -19.98 -13.59 -53.14
C THR A 3 -18.97 -13.78 -52.01
N ASN A 4 -18.69 -12.64 -51.39
CA ASN A 4 -18.58 -12.41 -49.95
C ASN A 4 -17.48 -13.16 -49.16
N ALA A 5 -16.26 -12.66 -49.28
CA ALA A 5 -15.26 -12.71 -48.21
C ALA A 5 -15.25 -11.35 -47.49
N ALA A 6 -15.83 -11.29 -46.30
CA ALA A 6 -15.60 -10.27 -45.27
C ALA A 6 -16.19 -10.80 -43.96
N ALA A 7 -15.51 -11.71 -43.26
CA ALA A 7 -14.51 -11.35 -42.24
C ALA A 7 -15.04 -10.27 -41.26
N ALA A 8 -15.52 -10.78 -40.12
CA ALA A 8 -15.54 -10.18 -38.80
C ALA A 8 -15.15 -8.69 -38.67
N ARG A 9 -16.11 -7.89 -38.22
CA ARG A 9 -15.82 -6.71 -37.39
C ARG A 9 -16.59 -6.87 -36.09
N ALA A 10 -15.88 -7.19 -35.01
CA ALA A 10 -16.39 -6.93 -33.68
C ALA A 10 -16.73 -5.43 -33.62
N SER A 11 -17.98 -5.10 -33.33
CA SER A 11 -18.38 -3.70 -33.14
C SER A 11 -17.55 -3.15 -31.99
N ALA A 12 -16.89 -2.01 -32.20
CA ALA A 12 -16.45 -1.18 -31.08
C ALA A 12 -17.70 -0.92 -30.24
N MET A 13 -17.68 -1.33 -28.97
CA MET A 13 -18.78 -1.06 -28.05
C MET A 13 -18.75 0.44 -27.73
N ASP A 14 -19.89 1.10 -27.87
CA ASP A 14 -20.05 2.46 -27.33
C ASP A 14 -19.95 2.40 -25.81
N LEU A 15 -19.01 3.18 -25.25
CA LEU A 15 -18.81 3.27 -23.81
C LEU A 15 -19.72 4.35 -23.22
N LEU A 16 -20.43 3.99 -22.15
CA LEU A 16 -21.23 4.92 -21.35
C LEU A 16 -20.54 5.16 -20.00
N TYR A 17 -20.42 6.43 -19.61
CA TYR A 17 -19.79 6.85 -18.36
C TYR A 17 -20.84 7.36 -17.37
N SER A 18 -20.68 7.03 -16.08
CA SER A 18 -21.52 7.56 -15.01
C SER A 18 -20.67 7.96 -13.79
N THR A 19 -21.13 8.98 -13.06
CA THR A 19 -20.42 9.56 -11.90
C THR A 19 -21.33 9.54 -10.68
N HIS A 20 -20.81 9.08 -9.54
CA HIS A 20 -21.57 8.91 -8.30
C HIS A 20 -20.75 9.42 -7.11
N GLU A 21 -21.38 10.13 -6.18
CA GLU A 21 -20.75 10.54 -4.91
C GLU A 21 -20.66 9.40 -3.89
N THR A 22 -21.57 8.41 -4.02
CA THR A 22 -21.59 7.20 -3.20
C THR A 22 -21.27 5.98 -4.06
N PRO A 23 -20.55 4.99 -3.51
CA PRO A 23 -20.18 3.81 -4.27
C PRO A 23 -21.44 3.02 -4.68
N GLN A 24 -21.49 2.61 -5.94
CA GLN A 24 -22.41 1.58 -6.43
C GLN A 24 -21.81 0.22 -6.07
N PRO A 25 -22.29 -0.49 -5.02
CA PRO A 25 -21.53 -1.58 -4.41
C PRO A 25 -21.20 -2.72 -5.38
N GLU A 26 -22.14 -3.05 -6.27
CA GLU A 26 -21.94 -4.10 -7.28
C GLU A 26 -20.88 -3.69 -8.31
N ALA A 27 -20.94 -2.45 -8.83
CA ALA A 27 -19.96 -1.95 -9.79
C ALA A 27 -18.56 -1.80 -9.14
N ALA A 28 -18.50 -1.33 -7.90
CA ALA A 28 -17.26 -1.23 -7.13
C ALA A 28 -16.63 -2.62 -6.93
N ALA A 29 -17.42 -3.64 -6.58
CA ALA A 29 -16.93 -5.00 -6.41
C ALA A 29 -16.33 -5.59 -7.70
N VAL A 30 -16.90 -5.27 -8.87
CA VAL A 30 -16.32 -5.68 -10.17
C VAL A 30 -14.95 -5.04 -10.38
N VAL A 31 -14.82 -3.74 -10.09
CA VAL A 31 -13.54 -3.02 -10.20
C VAL A 31 -12.51 -3.58 -9.21
N ASP A 32 -12.90 -3.78 -7.94
CA ASP A 32 -12.05 -4.32 -6.88
C ASP A 32 -11.53 -5.72 -7.22
N ALA A 33 -12.40 -6.60 -7.72
CA ALA A 33 -12.02 -7.94 -8.16
C ALA A 33 -11.07 -7.89 -9.38
N GLY A 34 -11.34 -6.99 -10.33
CA GLY A 34 -10.52 -6.82 -11.53
C GLY A 34 -9.10 -6.36 -11.20
N ILE A 35 -8.97 -5.30 -10.40
CA ILE A 35 -7.65 -4.81 -9.97
C ILE A 35 -6.96 -5.78 -9.01
N GLY A 36 -7.72 -6.46 -8.14
CA GLY A 36 -7.20 -7.48 -7.23
C GLY A 36 -6.57 -8.64 -8.00
N GLY A 37 -7.30 -9.24 -8.95
CA GLY A 37 -6.78 -10.33 -9.76
C GLY A 37 -5.57 -9.94 -10.62
N TYR A 38 -5.56 -8.72 -11.17
CA TYR A 38 -4.39 -8.19 -11.88
C TYR A 38 -3.18 -8.05 -10.94
N ASN A 39 -3.36 -7.46 -9.75
CA ASN A 39 -2.28 -7.22 -8.81
C ASN A 39 -1.69 -8.52 -8.26
N ASP A 40 -2.54 -9.51 -7.93
CA ASP A 40 -2.10 -10.84 -7.48
C ASP A 40 -1.26 -11.55 -8.53
N ALA A 41 -1.54 -11.33 -9.82
CA ALA A 41 -0.74 -11.85 -10.93
C ALA A 41 0.54 -11.03 -11.17
N ALA A 42 0.49 -9.71 -10.94
CA ALA A 42 1.60 -8.80 -11.22
C ALA A 42 2.68 -8.77 -10.13
N ALA A 43 2.34 -9.08 -8.87
CA ALA A 43 3.24 -8.94 -7.74
C ALA A 43 3.00 -10.00 -6.65
N PRO A 44 4.02 -10.36 -5.85
CA PRO A 44 3.89 -11.34 -4.79
C PRO A 44 3.17 -10.76 -3.55
N LEU A 45 1.89 -10.41 -3.68
CA LEU A 45 1.11 -9.79 -2.61
C LEU A 45 0.90 -10.71 -1.40
N HIS A 46 1.01 -12.03 -1.59
CA HIS A 46 1.00 -13.01 -0.51
C HIS A 46 2.20 -12.87 0.46
N GLU A 47 3.25 -12.14 0.07
CA GLU A 47 4.40 -11.82 0.94
C GLU A 47 4.15 -10.58 1.81
N VAL A 48 3.07 -9.83 1.60
CA VAL A 48 2.71 -8.69 2.45
C VAL A 48 2.31 -9.22 3.82
N ARG A 49 2.94 -8.70 4.88
CA ARG A 49 2.66 -9.12 6.26
C ARG A 49 2.32 -7.94 7.15
N GLY A 50 1.21 -8.03 7.87
CA GLY A 50 0.85 -7.05 8.90
C GLY A 50 1.90 -6.96 10.01
N LEU A 51 2.03 -5.78 10.60
CA LEU A 51 2.89 -5.48 11.74
C LEU A 51 2.07 -4.65 12.73
N PHE A 52 1.86 -5.20 13.92
CA PHE A 52 1.01 -4.59 14.94
C PHE A 52 1.75 -4.55 16.27
N VAL A 53 1.90 -3.37 16.84
CA VAL A 53 2.47 -3.15 18.17
C VAL A 53 1.43 -2.47 19.02
N PHE A 54 1.15 -3.01 20.21
CA PHE A 54 0.18 -2.43 21.14
C PHE A 54 0.80 -2.23 22.51
N ALA A 55 0.55 -1.07 23.10
CA ALA A 55 0.81 -0.82 24.51
C ALA A 55 -0.48 -1.05 25.30
N ARG A 56 -0.43 -1.92 26.31
CA ARG A 56 -1.60 -2.26 27.14
C ARG A 56 -1.34 -1.95 28.62
N ALA A 57 -2.39 -1.55 29.32
CA ALA A 57 -2.40 -1.51 30.78
C ALA A 57 -2.39 -2.93 31.36
N ALA A 58 -2.12 -3.06 32.66
CA ALA A 58 -2.17 -4.35 33.36
C ALA A 58 -3.53 -5.06 33.21
N GLY A 59 -4.63 -4.31 33.12
CA GLY A 59 -5.98 -4.84 32.86
C GLY A 59 -6.30 -5.12 31.39
N GLY A 60 -5.33 -5.06 30.47
CA GLY A 60 -5.50 -5.40 29.05
C GLY A 60 -5.98 -4.27 28.13
N ALA A 61 -6.41 -3.14 28.68
CA ALA A 61 -6.83 -1.96 27.91
C ALA A 61 -5.71 -1.42 27.02
N VAL A 62 -6.00 -1.13 25.75
CA VAL A 62 -5.02 -0.56 24.79
C VAL A 62 -4.87 0.94 25.07
N LEU A 63 -3.64 1.37 25.36
CA LEU A 63 -3.28 2.77 25.63
C LEU A 63 -2.54 3.43 24.44
N GLY A 64 -2.24 2.64 23.41
CA GLY A 64 -1.63 3.11 22.18
C GLY A 64 -1.27 1.94 21.27
N GLY A 65 -1.01 2.24 20.00
CA GLY A 65 -0.58 1.25 19.03
C GLY A 65 0.08 1.83 17.80
N ALA A 66 0.90 1.01 17.15
CA ALA A 66 1.48 1.24 15.84
C ALA A 66 1.04 0.09 14.92
N ILE A 67 0.40 0.42 13.80
CA ILE A 67 -0.18 -0.53 12.85
C ILE A 67 0.40 -0.24 11.48
N GLY A 68 0.74 -1.29 10.76
CA GLY A 68 1.22 -1.19 9.38
C GLY A 68 1.50 -2.55 8.78
N ARG A 69 2.36 -2.56 7.78
CA ARG A 69 2.70 -3.77 7.00
C ARG A 69 4.11 -3.71 6.46
N SER A 70 4.69 -4.88 6.22
CA SER A 70 5.99 -5.05 5.59
C SER A 70 5.86 -5.81 4.27
N TRP A 71 6.62 -5.41 3.26
CA TRP A 71 6.73 -6.11 1.99
C TRP A 71 8.13 -5.90 1.41
N GLY A 72 8.83 -7.00 1.11
CA GLY A 72 10.26 -6.95 0.79
C GLY A 72 11.06 -6.25 1.89
N GLN A 73 11.91 -5.30 1.49
CA GLN A 73 12.75 -4.52 2.42
C GLN A 73 12.07 -3.23 2.93
N CYS A 74 10.78 -3.05 2.66
CA CYS A 74 10.05 -1.85 3.04
C CYS A 74 8.99 -2.17 4.09
N CYS A 75 8.81 -1.24 5.04
CA CYS A 75 7.72 -1.28 6.00
C CYS A 75 6.95 0.04 5.97
N GLU A 76 5.64 -0.06 5.82
CA GLU A 76 4.71 1.06 5.91
C GLU A 76 4.15 1.13 7.33
N LEU A 77 4.27 2.30 7.98
CA LEU A 77 3.51 2.62 9.18
C LEU A 77 2.22 3.34 8.74
N GLU A 78 1.09 2.66 8.88
CA GLU A 78 -0.22 3.17 8.46
C GLU A 78 -0.88 4.00 9.57
N GLN A 79 -0.72 3.59 10.83
CA GLN A 79 -1.35 4.25 11.97
C GLN A 79 -0.45 4.27 13.19
N LEU A 80 -0.39 5.41 13.88
CA LEU A 80 0.19 5.54 15.22
C LEU A 80 -0.75 6.35 16.09
N TRP A 81 -1.13 5.79 17.23
CA TRP A 81 -2.03 6.44 18.17
C TRP A 81 -1.61 6.20 19.61
N VAL A 82 -1.86 7.20 20.45
CA VAL A 82 -1.62 7.16 21.89
C VAL A 82 -2.82 7.80 22.59
N ALA A 83 -3.34 7.10 23.60
CA ALA A 83 -4.39 7.58 24.49
C ALA A 83 -4.00 8.94 25.08
N GLU A 84 -4.95 9.87 25.15
CA GLU A 84 -4.68 11.28 25.44
C GLU A 84 -3.93 11.47 26.76
N GLU A 85 -4.35 10.76 27.79
CA GLU A 85 -3.78 10.72 29.12
C GLU A 85 -2.35 10.15 29.18
N ARG A 86 -1.88 9.49 28.11
CA ARG A 86 -0.52 8.94 27.96
C ARG A 86 0.34 9.72 26.96
N ARG A 87 -0.19 10.76 26.32
CA ARG A 87 0.58 11.59 25.38
C ARG A 87 1.68 12.37 26.11
N ARG A 88 2.72 12.74 25.36
CA ARG A 88 3.89 13.51 25.85
C ARG A 88 4.70 12.81 26.97
N GLN A 89 4.45 11.53 27.24
CA GLN A 89 5.19 10.70 28.21
C GLN A 89 6.14 9.70 27.54
N GLY A 90 6.44 9.87 26.24
CA GLY A 90 7.33 8.99 25.49
C GLY A 90 6.69 7.75 24.87
N LEU A 91 5.43 7.42 25.19
CA LEU A 91 4.79 6.18 24.72
C LEU A 91 4.77 6.04 23.18
N GLY A 92 4.49 7.11 22.44
CA GLY A 92 4.53 7.07 20.97
C GLY A 92 5.92 6.73 20.41
N ARG A 93 6.99 7.19 21.07
CA ARG A 93 8.37 6.86 20.70
C ARG A 93 8.67 5.39 20.95
N GLU A 94 8.22 4.85 22.07
CA GLU A 94 8.40 3.43 22.40
C GLU A 94 7.66 2.54 21.41
N LEU A 95 6.39 2.85 21.10
CA LEU A 95 5.63 2.14 20.08
C LEU A 95 6.35 2.13 18.73
N LEU A 96 6.85 3.28 18.28
CA LEU A 96 7.56 3.36 17.02
C LEU A 96 8.89 2.59 17.05
N ARG A 97 9.62 2.61 18.17
CA ARG A 97 10.85 1.82 18.34
C ARG A 97 10.60 0.32 18.24
N HIS A 98 9.55 -0.18 18.87
CA HIS A 98 9.15 -1.58 18.76
C HIS A 98 8.74 -1.93 17.31
N PHE A 99 8.03 -1.03 16.65
CA PHE A 99 7.64 -1.19 15.24
C PHE A 99 8.88 -1.25 14.32
N GLU A 100 9.82 -0.31 14.45
CA GLU A 100 11.08 -0.28 13.71
C GLU A 100 11.98 -1.49 14.00
N ALA A 101 12.00 -1.97 15.26
CA ALA A 101 12.76 -3.16 15.64
C ALA A 101 12.21 -4.42 14.96
N GLU A 102 10.89 -4.59 14.95
CA GLU A 102 10.26 -5.68 14.21
C GLU A 102 10.50 -5.52 12.71
N ALA A 103 10.39 -4.32 12.13
CA ALA A 103 10.72 -4.09 10.72
C ALA A 103 12.16 -4.53 10.38
N ARG A 104 13.15 -4.21 11.23
CA ARG A 104 14.54 -4.69 11.05
C ARG A 104 14.65 -6.21 11.09
N ARG A 105 13.96 -6.88 12.04
CA ARG A 105 13.93 -8.36 12.10
C ARG A 105 13.34 -8.99 10.85
N ARG A 106 12.52 -8.24 10.11
CA ARG A 106 11.97 -8.63 8.80
C ARG A 106 12.87 -8.25 7.62
N ALA A 107 14.12 -7.88 7.90
CA ALA A 107 15.08 -7.36 6.93
C ALA A 107 14.63 -6.08 6.21
N CYS A 108 13.69 -5.32 6.78
CA CYS A 108 13.33 -4.02 6.22
C CYS A 108 14.47 -3.02 6.46
N THR A 109 14.86 -2.31 5.40
CA THR A 109 15.86 -1.24 5.43
C THR A 109 15.21 0.14 5.35
N LEU A 110 13.91 0.20 5.10
CA LEU A 110 13.15 1.43 4.95
C LEU A 110 11.84 1.34 5.74
N VAL A 111 11.54 2.36 6.53
CA VAL A 111 10.19 2.61 7.04
C VAL A 111 9.68 3.90 6.40
N TYR A 112 8.45 3.89 5.89
CA TYR A 112 7.79 5.10 5.43
C TYR A 112 6.39 5.23 6.02
N LEU A 113 5.84 6.43 5.97
CA LEU A 113 4.51 6.74 6.45
C LEU A 113 3.97 7.98 5.76
N ASP A 114 2.65 8.12 5.82
CA ASP A 114 1.96 9.37 5.53
C ASP A 114 1.47 10.02 6.82
N THR A 115 1.57 11.34 6.91
CA THR A 115 1.03 12.10 8.04
C THR A 115 0.52 13.46 7.62
N TRP A 116 -0.51 13.94 8.29
CA TRP A 116 -1.07 15.27 8.05
C TRP A 116 -0.37 16.35 8.86
N SER A 117 -0.48 17.61 8.42
CA SER A 117 0.05 18.78 9.15
C SER A 117 -0.44 18.86 10.60
N PHE A 118 -1.66 18.40 10.88
CA PHE A 118 -2.23 18.33 12.23
C PHE A 118 -1.90 17.02 12.99
N GLN A 119 -1.21 16.06 12.37
CA GLN A 119 -0.85 14.76 12.95
C GLN A 119 0.64 14.64 13.32
N ALA A 120 1.20 15.72 13.86
CA ALA A 120 2.54 15.77 14.43
C ALA A 120 3.69 15.33 13.49
N PRO A 121 3.87 15.91 12.30
CA PRO A 121 5.01 15.61 11.41
C PRO A 121 6.36 15.78 12.13
N ARG A 122 6.48 16.83 12.96
CA ARG A 122 7.67 17.10 13.80
C ARG A 122 8.00 16.00 14.81
N PHE A 123 7.04 15.15 15.18
CA PHE A 123 7.32 14.01 16.04
C PHE A 123 8.21 12.98 15.32
N TYR A 124 7.89 12.68 14.06
CA TYR A 124 8.65 11.74 13.24
C TYR A 124 10.03 12.31 12.83
N GLU A 125 10.10 13.60 12.49
CA GLU A 125 11.37 14.28 12.18
C GLU A 125 12.38 14.14 13.32
N LYS A 126 11.93 14.33 14.57
CA LYS A 126 12.76 14.13 15.79
C LYS A 126 13.19 12.68 16.01
N LEU A 127 12.60 11.72 15.29
CA LEU A 127 12.93 10.30 15.32
C LEU A 127 13.78 9.87 14.12
N GLY A 128 14.23 10.83 13.30
CA GLY A 128 15.11 10.61 12.16
C GLY A 128 14.39 10.36 10.85
N TYR A 129 13.06 10.54 10.80
CA TYR A 129 12.32 10.54 9.54
C TYR A 129 12.58 11.83 8.77
N ARG A 130 12.56 11.74 7.44
CA ARG A 130 12.73 12.86 6.52
C ARG A 130 11.55 12.91 5.56
N GLY A 131 11.05 14.11 5.26
CA GLY A 131 10.01 14.31 4.26
C GLY A 131 10.54 14.04 2.85
N VAL A 132 9.76 13.33 2.05
CA VAL A 132 10.06 13.03 0.62
C VAL A 132 8.99 13.53 -0.33
N LEU A 133 7.77 13.75 0.16
CA LEU A 133 6.66 14.33 -0.60
C LEU A 133 5.84 15.25 0.28
N GLU A 134 5.39 16.35 -0.31
CA GLU A 134 4.41 17.26 0.26
C GLU A 134 3.25 17.41 -0.73
N VAL A 135 2.03 17.17 -0.26
CA VAL A 135 0.81 17.40 -1.03
C VAL A 135 -0.02 18.45 -0.29
N ALA A 136 -0.16 19.61 -0.90
CA ALA A 136 -0.99 20.70 -0.41
C ALA A 136 -2.31 20.79 -1.21
N GLY A 137 -3.18 21.74 -0.86
CA GLY A 137 -4.45 21.99 -1.58
C GLY A 137 -5.70 21.46 -0.89
N PHE A 138 -5.57 20.93 0.33
CA PHE A 138 -6.70 20.41 1.12
C PHE A 138 -7.47 21.49 1.90
N GLY A 139 -7.13 22.77 1.69
CA GLY A 139 -7.59 23.91 2.48
C GLY A 139 -6.44 24.59 3.22
N PRO A 140 -6.68 25.75 3.86
CA PRO A 140 -5.63 26.54 4.49
C PRO A 140 -4.86 25.75 5.55
N GLY A 141 -3.54 25.60 5.34
CA GLY A 141 -2.64 24.92 6.29
C GLY A 141 -2.77 23.39 6.33
N LEU A 142 -3.64 22.79 5.51
CA LEU A 142 -3.79 21.34 5.43
C LEU A 142 -2.86 20.78 4.35
N VAL A 143 -1.90 20.00 4.82
CA VAL A 143 -0.85 19.41 4.02
C VAL A 143 -0.70 17.95 4.42
N LYS A 144 -0.55 17.05 3.44
CA LYS A 144 -0.19 15.66 3.65
C LYS A 144 1.28 15.50 3.31
N TYR A 145 2.04 14.91 4.22
CA TYR A 145 3.46 14.62 4.05
C TYR A 145 3.67 13.12 3.94
N THR A 146 4.54 12.69 3.04
CA THR A 146 5.14 11.35 3.09
C THR A 146 6.53 11.49 3.68
N LEU A 147 6.83 10.68 4.70
CA LEU A 147 8.11 10.67 5.38
C LEU A 147 8.69 9.27 5.34
N HIS A 148 10.02 9.19 5.32
CA HIS A 148 10.73 7.92 5.39
C HIS A 148 11.93 7.96 6.33
N LYS A 149 12.40 6.79 6.74
CA LYS A 149 13.61 6.59 7.52
C LYS A 149 14.28 5.32 7.07
N HIS A 150 15.55 5.43 6.71
CA HIS A 150 16.39 4.26 6.54
C HIS A 150 16.73 3.65 7.90
N LEU A 151 16.52 2.35 8.03
CA LEU A 151 16.90 1.59 9.20
C LEU A 151 18.36 1.14 9.03
N PRO A 152 19.21 1.30 10.06
CA PRO A 152 20.51 0.67 10.03
C PRO A 152 20.34 -0.86 9.99
N PRO A 153 21.26 -1.59 9.34
CA PRO A 153 21.28 -3.05 9.42
C PRO A 153 21.33 -3.48 10.88
N GLU A 154 20.67 -4.60 11.20
CA GLU A 154 20.81 -5.21 12.52
C GLU A 154 22.29 -5.50 12.77
N ALA A 155 22.80 -5.14 13.95
CA ALA A 155 24.19 -5.40 14.30
C ALA A 155 24.43 -6.91 14.22
N THR A 156 25.12 -7.33 13.17
CA THR A 156 25.28 -8.74 12.82
C THR A 156 26.32 -9.33 13.76
N GLU A 157 25.96 -10.29 14.62
CA GLU A 157 26.94 -11.33 14.94
C GLU A 157 27.17 -12.12 13.65
N ALA A 158 28.42 -12.13 13.20
CA ALA A 158 28.91 -12.60 11.91
C ALA A 158 28.07 -13.72 11.24
N GLY A 159 27.38 -13.33 10.18
CA GLY A 159 26.70 -14.23 9.24
C GLY A 159 26.34 -13.41 8.02
N GLU A 160 27.10 -13.59 6.94
CA GLU A 160 26.99 -12.82 5.70
C GLU A 160 25.53 -12.78 5.20
N PRO A 161 24.95 -11.59 4.93
CA PRO A 161 23.59 -11.53 4.43
C PRO A 161 23.51 -12.26 3.09
N ALA A 162 22.52 -13.15 2.96
CA ALA A 162 22.26 -13.83 1.70
C ALA A 162 22.13 -12.81 0.57
N PRO A 163 22.76 -13.06 -0.60
CA PRO A 163 22.76 -12.09 -1.69
C PRO A 163 21.32 -11.79 -2.13
N ILE A 164 21.03 -10.50 -2.23
CA ILE A 164 19.78 -9.98 -2.77
C ILE A 164 19.69 -10.46 -4.23
N PRO A 165 18.66 -11.23 -4.64
CA PRO A 165 18.40 -11.40 -6.05
C PRO A 165 17.90 -10.07 -6.60
N VAL A 166 18.82 -9.28 -7.17
CA VAL A 166 18.45 -8.18 -8.05
C VAL A 166 17.83 -8.85 -9.28
N ARG A 167 16.51 -8.98 -9.31
CA ARG A 167 15.83 -9.30 -10.55
C ARG A 167 15.86 -8.04 -11.40
N ASP A 168 16.75 -8.02 -12.38
CA ASP A 168 16.59 -7.22 -13.59
C ASP A 168 15.29 -7.67 -14.27
N THR A 169 14.20 -7.10 -13.80
CA THR A 169 12.95 -7.06 -14.56
C THR A 169 12.47 -5.63 -14.46
N ALA A 170 13.13 -4.74 -15.20
CA ALA A 170 12.33 -3.78 -15.93
C ALA A 170 11.33 -4.61 -16.75
N PRO A 171 10.01 -4.52 -16.53
CA PRO A 171 9.14 -4.83 -17.64
C PRO A 171 9.57 -3.85 -18.74
N ALA A 172 9.91 -4.37 -19.92
CA ALA A 172 9.84 -3.53 -21.10
C ALA A 172 8.46 -2.88 -21.05
N SER A 173 8.41 -1.56 -20.83
CA SER A 173 7.20 -0.81 -21.08
C SER A 173 6.76 -1.21 -22.49
N PRO A 174 5.56 -1.76 -22.70
CA PRO A 174 4.99 -1.65 -24.02
C PRO A 174 4.96 -0.15 -24.28
N GLY A 175 5.44 0.24 -25.47
CA GLY A 175 5.37 1.62 -25.91
C GLY A 175 3.99 2.20 -25.63
N CYS A 176 3.98 3.50 -25.39
CA CYS A 176 2.77 4.29 -25.42
C CYS A 176 2.08 4.07 -26.78
N GLU A 177 1.21 3.07 -26.85
CA GLU A 177 0.18 2.90 -27.87
C GLU A 177 -1.09 2.65 -27.09
N ASP A 178 -1.93 3.68 -27.07
CA ASP A 178 -3.31 3.64 -26.60
C ASP A 178 -4.02 2.45 -27.26
N ASP A 179 -4.29 1.37 -26.51
CA ASP A 179 -5.37 0.43 -26.79
C ASP A 179 -5.53 -0.58 -25.65
N ALA A 180 -6.44 -0.27 -24.72
CA ALA A 180 -6.96 -1.24 -23.79
C ALA A 180 -7.84 -2.25 -24.56
N THR A 181 -7.25 -3.37 -24.99
CA THR A 181 -8.01 -4.53 -25.49
C THR A 181 -8.07 -5.61 -24.42
N PRO A 182 -9.24 -5.91 -23.82
CA PRO A 182 -9.40 -7.10 -23.00
C PRO A 182 -9.76 -8.31 -23.86
N ALA A 183 -9.06 -9.41 -23.58
CA ALA A 183 -9.30 -10.73 -24.16
C ALA A 183 -10.70 -11.25 -23.81
N ALA A 184 -11.39 -11.81 -24.81
CA ALA A 184 -12.60 -12.58 -24.64
C ALA A 184 -12.28 -13.96 -24.03
N ASN A 185 -13.06 -14.40 -23.02
CA ASN A 185 -13.80 -15.67 -23.12
C ASN A 185 -14.67 -16.03 -21.89
N ALA A 186 -15.91 -16.42 -22.25
CA ALA A 186 -16.77 -17.48 -21.73
C ALA A 186 -17.17 -17.53 -20.23
N ILE A 187 -18.45 -17.22 -20.02
CA ILE A 187 -19.27 -17.51 -18.82
C ILE A 187 -19.89 -18.92 -18.97
N PRO A 188 -19.95 -19.78 -17.92
CA PRO A 188 -20.97 -20.81 -17.83
C PRO A 188 -22.14 -20.36 -16.94
N GLU A 189 -23.32 -20.83 -17.33
CA GLU A 189 -24.64 -20.34 -16.99
C GLU A 189 -25.08 -20.44 -15.51
N ARG A 190 -25.96 -19.49 -15.17
CA ARG A 190 -26.97 -19.52 -14.09
C ARG A 190 -27.50 -20.91 -13.77
N VAL A 191 -27.64 -21.19 -12.47
CA VAL A 191 -28.74 -22.01 -11.95
C VAL A 191 -29.61 -21.15 -11.05
N LYS A 192 -30.88 -20.99 -11.46
CA LYS A 192 -31.96 -20.36 -10.71
C LYS A 192 -32.29 -21.20 -9.48
N ARG A 193 -32.48 -20.55 -8.33
CA ARG A 193 -33.66 -20.68 -7.45
C ARG A 193 -33.65 -19.57 -6.41
#